data_AF-A0A8I1QNA8-F1
#
_entry.id   AF-A0A8I1QNA8-F1
#
_cell.length_a   1.000
_cell.length_b   1.000
_cell.length_c   1.000
_cell.angle_alpha   90.00
_cell.angle_beta   90.00
_cell.angle_gamma   90.00
#
_symmetry.space_group_name_H-M   'P 1'
#
loop_
_entity.id
_entity.type
_entity.pdbx_description
1 polymer ?
#
loop_
_entity_poly.entity_id
_entity_poly.type
_entity_poly.pdbx_seq_one_letter_code
_entity_poly.pdbx_strand_id
1 'polypeptide(L)'
;MTTDLGRLIEALRRTLNDAVAPELSSDFARGQLAAVHDILGKIAGMAVWDPQALQAQAQALREGHRRFAECAARAGLVLPAGGDAAGLDAAQARTRELSDWLDANGPTLAPALAAELDAILRQALREQLRVERQRIPLTDFSAMTAAAPKD
;
A
#
# COMPACT_ATOMS: atom_id res chain seq x y z
N MET A 1 -0.53 -8.74 -7.70
CA MET A 1 -0.84 -8.19 -9.05
C MET A 1 -0.37 -6.74 -9.25
N THR A 2 0.37 -6.12 -8.33
CA THR A 2 0.89 -4.74 -8.43
C THR A 2 2.09 -4.57 -9.36
N THR A 3 2.67 -5.67 -9.86
CA THR A 3 3.83 -5.68 -10.78
C THR A 3 3.46 -5.27 -12.21
N ASP A 4 2.17 -5.08 -12.51
CA ASP A 4 1.66 -4.98 -13.89
C ASP A 4 1.63 -3.54 -14.43
N LEU A 5 1.19 -2.57 -13.64
CA LEU A 5 0.99 -1.19 -14.11
C LEU A 5 2.31 -0.47 -14.47
N GLY A 6 3.37 -0.65 -13.67
CA GLY A 6 4.68 -0.06 -13.98
C GLY A 6 5.28 -0.63 -15.27
N ARG A 7 5.11 -1.93 -15.51
CA ARG A 7 5.55 -2.59 -16.75
C ARG A 7 4.71 -2.16 -17.95
N LEU A 8 3.41 -2.00 -17.77
CA LEU A 8 2.49 -1.50 -18.79
C LEU A 8 2.84 -0.07 -19.19
N ILE A 9 3.08 0.83 -18.22
CA ILE A 9 3.47 2.22 -18.51
C ILE A 9 4.81 2.26 -19.25
N GLU A 10 5.77 1.43 -18.85
CA GLU A 10 7.06 1.36 -19.55
C GLU A 10 6.94 0.78 -20.97
N ALA A 11 6.05 -0.19 -21.18
CA ALA A 11 5.75 -0.70 -22.52
C ALA A 11 5.07 0.38 -23.40
N LEU A 12 4.13 1.15 -22.83
CA LEU A 12 3.46 2.25 -23.51
C LEU A 12 4.45 3.35 -23.89
N ARG A 13 5.33 3.77 -22.96
CA ARG A 13 6.36 4.78 -23.24
C ARG A 13 7.32 4.34 -24.35
N ARG A 14 7.75 3.07 -24.35
CA ARG A 14 8.57 2.53 -25.45
C ARG A 14 7.83 2.55 -26.77
N THR A 15 6.59 2.10 -26.80
CA THR A 15 5.77 2.11 -28.03
C THR A 15 5.57 3.52 -28.57
N LEU A 16 5.29 4.49 -27.69
CA LEU A 16 5.16 5.90 -28.05
C LEU A 16 6.45 6.49 -28.63
N ASN A 17 7.61 6.11 -28.10
CA ASN A 17 8.89 6.60 -28.58
C ASN A 17 9.34 5.93 -29.88
N ASP A 18 9.16 4.62 -29.98
CA ASP A 18 9.78 3.82 -31.04
C ASP A 18 8.87 3.69 -32.28
N ALA A 19 7.55 3.71 -32.09
CA ALA A 19 6.58 3.54 -33.18
C ALA A 19 5.80 4.82 -33.51
N VAL A 20 5.54 5.70 -32.53
CA VAL A 20 4.71 6.89 -32.75
C VAL A 20 5.55 8.14 -33.03
N ALA A 21 6.61 8.39 -32.25
CA ALA A 21 7.44 9.58 -32.41
C ALA A 21 8.02 9.79 -33.83
N PRO A 22 8.49 8.75 -34.55
CA PRO A 22 9.04 8.92 -35.90
C PRO A 22 8.01 9.40 -36.93
N GLU A 23 6.72 9.08 -36.74
CA GLU A 23 5.62 9.42 -37.64
C GLU A 23 5.11 10.86 -37.43
N LEU A 24 5.59 11.55 -36.38
CA LEU A 24 5.14 12.91 -36.05
C LEU A 24 5.96 13.98 -36.79
N SER A 25 5.39 14.51 -37.87
CA SER A 25 6.00 15.59 -38.65
C SER A 25 5.86 16.98 -37.99
N SER A 26 4.76 17.24 -37.29
CA SER A 26 4.46 18.56 -36.71
C SER A 26 5.09 18.77 -35.33
N ASP A 27 5.67 19.95 -35.11
CA ASP A 27 6.20 20.36 -33.79
C ASP A 27 5.13 20.33 -32.70
N PHE A 28 3.87 20.70 -33.06
CA PHE A 28 2.75 20.62 -32.12
C PHE A 28 2.49 19.19 -31.67
N ALA A 29 2.46 18.23 -32.61
CA ALA A 29 2.25 16.82 -32.30
C ALA A 29 3.39 16.24 -31.44
N ARG A 30 4.64 16.62 -31.73
CA ARG A 30 5.80 16.25 -30.90
C ARG A 30 5.72 16.84 -29.49
N GLY A 31 5.22 18.07 -29.35
CA GLY A 31 4.94 18.69 -28.05
C GLY A 31 3.86 17.95 -27.25
N GLN A 32 2.77 17.54 -27.91
CA GLN A 32 1.72 16.73 -27.27
C GLN A 32 2.24 15.36 -26.82
N LEU A 33 3.07 14.70 -27.64
CA LEU A 33 3.71 13.44 -27.28
C LEU A 33 4.61 13.58 -26.03
N ALA A 34 5.39 14.66 -25.95
CA ALA A 34 6.21 14.95 -24.78
C ALA A 34 5.36 15.14 -23.51
N ALA A 35 4.21 15.82 -23.60
CA ALA A 35 3.28 15.97 -22.49
C ALA A 35 2.69 14.62 -22.05
N VAL A 36 2.35 13.73 -22.99
CA VAL A 36 1.90 12.37 -22.67
C VAL A 36 2.99 11.58 -21.95
N HIS A 37 4.25 11.68 -22.39
CA HIS A 37 5.38 11.04 -21.71
C HIS A 37 5.57 11.55 -20.28
N ASP A 38 5.43 12.85 -20.07
CA ASP A 38 5.52 13.47 -18.74
C ASP A 38 4.40 12.97 -17.82
N ILE A 39 3.15 12.94 -18.31
CA ILE A 39 2.00 12.41 -17.57
C ILE A 39 2.21 10.92 -17.23
N LEU A 40 2.64 10.10 -18.20
CA LEU A 40 2.93 8.69 -17.95
C LEU A 40 4.08 8.51 -16.95
N GLY A 41 5.11 9.36 -16.99
CA GLY A 41 6.18 9.38 -16.00
C GLY A 41 5.69 9.71 -14.60
N LYS A 42 4.80 10.70 -14.47
CA LYS A 42 4.16 11.07 -13.20
C LYS A 42 3.26 9.94 -12.67
N ILE A 43 2.44 9.35 -13.54
CA ILE A 43 1.59 8.20 -13.18
C ILE A 43 2.46 7.02 -12.78
N ALA A 44 3.57 6.73 -13.48
CA ALA A 44 4.51 5.69 -13.06
C ALA A 44 5.10 5.98 -11.67
N GLY A 45 5.51 7.23 -11.42
CA GLY A 45 5.99 7.67 -10.10
C GLY A 45 4.95 7.51 -8.99
N MET A 46 3.67 7.70 -9.29
CA MET A 46 2.56 7.46 -8.36
C MET A 46 2.17 5.97 -8.24
N ALA A 47 2.30 5.22 -9.33
CA ALA A 47 1.91 3.83 -9.48
C ALA A 47 2.97 2.86 -8.93
N VAL A 48 4.20 3.30 -8.71
CA VAL A 48 5.15 2.58 -7.84
C VAL A 48 4.59 2.63 -6.42
N TRP A 49 3.65 1.73 -6.16
CA TRP A 49 3.40 1.18 -4.85
C TRP A 49 4.71 0.53 -4.44
N ASP A 50 5.57 1.31 -3.78
CA ASP A 50 6.89 0.89 -3.33
C ASP A 50 6.77 -0.52 -2.74
N PRO A 51 7.30 -1.55 -3.43
CA PRO A 51 7.22 -2.93 -2.95
C PRO A 51 7.81 -3.05 -1.55
N GLN A 52 8.80 -2.22 -1.23
CA GLN A 52 9.42 -2.14 0.09
C GLN A 52 8.44 -1.61 1.14
N ALA A 53 7.59 -0.65 0.78
CA ALA A 53 6.53 -0.17 1.66
C ALA A 53 5.39 -1.15 1.86
N LEU A 54 4.97 -1.88 0.82
CA LEU A 54 4.00 -2.96 0.97
C LEU A 54 4.55 -4.06 1.87
N GLN A 55 5.83 -4.38 1.71
CA GLN A 55 6.53 -5.32 2.57
C GLN A 55 6.65 -4.80 4.01
N ALA A 56 6.94 -3.51 4.21
CA ALA A 56 7.00 -2.89 5.54
C ALA A 56 5.63 -2.84 6.23
N GLN A 57 4.55 -2.55 5.49
CA GLN A 57 3.18 -2.65 6.00
C GLN A 57 2.82 -4.09 6.39
N ALA A 58 3.14 -5.07 5.53
CA ALA A 58 2.92 -6.47 5.83
C ALA A 58 3.74 -6.92 7.06
N GLN A 59 4.97 -6.44 7.20
CA GLN A 59 5.82 -6.71 8.35
C GLN A 59 5.24 -6.13 9.65
N ALA A 60 4.72 -4.89 9.62
CA ALA A 60 4.08 -4.27 10.77
C ALA A 60 2.87 -5.08 11.27
N LEU A 61 2.04 -5.57 10.34
CA LEU A 61 0.92 -6.45 10.68
C LEU A 61 1.39 -7.81 11.23
N ARG A 62 2.37 -8.45 10.59
CA ARG A 62 2.92 -9.74 11.04
C ARG A 62 3.53 -9.66 12.44
N GLU A 63 4.19 -8.56 12.77
CA GLU A 63 4.71 -8.32 14.12
C GLU A 63 3.57 -8.19 15.15
N GLY A 64 2.49 -7.50 14.78
CA GLY A 64 1.27 -7.46 15.57
C GLY A 64 0.65 -8.84 15.81
N HIS A 65 0.55 -9.66 14.75
CA HIS A 65 0.01 -11.02 14.85
C HIS A 65 0.87 -11.91 15.76
N ARG A 66 2.20 -11.77 15.70
CA ARG A 66 3.12 -12.49 16.59
C ARG A 66 2.87 -12.13 18.05
N ARG A 67 2.82 -10.84 18.37
CA ARG A 67 2.54 -10.36 19.74
C ARG A 67 1.15 -10.80 20.24
N PHE A 68 0.17 -10.80 19.36
CA PHE A 68 -1.18 -11.30 19.65
C PHE A 68 -1.15 -12.79 20.00
N ALA A 69 -0.45 -13.60 19.19
CA ALA A 69 -0.29 -15.03 19.42
C ALA A 69 0.48 -15.34 20.72
N GLU A 70 1.54 -14.59 21.04
CA GLU A 70 2.28 -14.71 22.30
C GLU A 70 1.41 -14.39 23.52
N CYS A 71 0.59 -13.33 23.43
CA CYS A 71 -0.37 -12.96 24.47
C CYS A 71 -1.43 -14.05 24.67
N ALA A 72 -2.01 -14.55 23.57
CA ALA A 72 -2.99 -15.63 23.58
C ALA A 72 -2.41 -16.93 24.16
N ALA A 73 -1.20 -17.31 23.75
CA ALA A 73 -0.52 -18.52 24.23
C ALA A 73 -0.23 -18.46 25.74
N ARG A 74 0.22 -17.31 26.26
CA ARG A 74 0.39 -17.08 27.70
C ARG A 74 -0.91 -17.30 28.49
N ALA A 75 -2.05 -17.00 27.88
CA ALA A 75 -3.37 -17.19 28.47
C ALA A 75 -3.98 -18.58 28.18
N GLY A 76 -3.26 -19.49 27.51
CA GLY A 76 -3.75 -20.82 27.15
C GLY A 76 -4.84 -20.82 26.09
N LEU A 77 -4.97 -19.75 25.30
CA LEU A 77 -5.99 -19.61 24.26
C LEU A 77 -5.55 -20.29 22.96
N VAL A 78 -6.52 -20.90 22.28
CA VAL A 78 -6.31 -21.49 20.95
C VAL A 78 -6.81 -20.52 19.90
N LEU A 79 -5.89 -20.05 19.07
CA LEU A 79 -6.20 -19.16 17.95
C LEU A 79 -6.51 -19.96 16.67
N PRO A 80 -7.34 -19.42 15.76
CA PRO A 80 -7.56 -20.02 14.45
C PRO A 80 -6.22 -20.18 13.72
N ALA A 81 -6.01 -21.30 13.04
CA ALA A 81 -4.80 -21.50 12.23
C ALA A 81 -4.69 -20.39 11.18
N GLY A 82 -3.54 -19.72 11.12
CA GLY A 82 -3.26 -18.69 10.12
C GLY A 82 -2.47 -19.27 8.97
N GLY A 83 -2.81 -18.88 7.74
CA GLY A 83 -1.93 -19.09 6.58
C GLY A 83 -0.68 -18.22 6.66
N ASP A 84 0.37 -18.59 5.92
CA ASP A 84 1.59 -17.78 5.84
C ASP A 84 1.30 -16.46 5.10
N ALA A 85 1.30 -15.36 5.85
CA ALA A 85 0.96 -14.03 5.36
C ALA A 85 2.15 -13.38 4.62
N ALA A 86 2.53 -13.95 3.47
CA ALA A 86 3.68 -13.47 2.70
C ALA A 86 3.48 -12.04 2.15
N GLY A 87 2.23 -11.65 1.83
CA GLY A 87 1.87 -10.34 1.28
C GLY A 87 0.96 -9.50 2.19
N LEU A 88 0.86 -8.21 1.87
CA LEU A 88 0.01 -7.27 2.63
C LEU A 88 -1.45 -7.72 2.66
N ASP A 89 -2.02 -8.17 1.54
CA ASP A 89 -3.42 -8.63 1.47
C ASP A 89 -3.67 -9.81 2.40
N ALA A 90 -2.74 -10.77 2.45
CA ALA A 90 -2.82 -11.92 3.34
C ALA A 90 -2.67 -11.50 4.81
N ALA A 91 -1.79 -10.55 5.10
CA ALA A 91 -1.64 -10.00 6.45
C ALA A 91 -2.90 -9.24 6.89
N GLN A 92 -3.55 -8.49 6.00
CA GLN A 92 -4.81 -7.82 6.28
C GLN A 92 -5.96 -8.81 6.48
N ALA A 93 -6.03 -9.87 5.67
CA ALA A 93 -6.98 -10.95 5.88
C ALA A 93 -6.80 -11.60 7.25
N ARG A 94 -5.56 -11.87 7.64
CA ARG A 94 -5.26 -12.40 8.97
C ARG A 94 -5.64 -11.44 10.11
N THR A 95 -5.44 -10.14 9.93
CA THR A 95 -5.91 -9.15 10.91
C THR A 95 -7.42 -9.21 11.10
N ARG A 96 -8.19 -9.33 10.00
CA ARG A 96 -9.66 -9.49 10.07
C ARG A 96 -10.05 -10.75 10.83
N GLU A 97 -9.44 -11.90 10.52
CA GLU A 97 -9.71 -13.15 11.24
C GLU A 97 -9.45 -13.04 12.75
N LEU A 98 -8.36 -12.38 13.16
CA LEU A 98 -8.04 -12.19 14.57
C LEU A 98 -8.99 -11.20 15.26
N SER A 99 -9.42 -10.15 14.57
CA SER A 99 -10.45 -9.23 15.04
C SER A 99 -11.78 -9.96 15.21
N ASP A 100 -12.25 -10.69 14.20
CA ASP A 100 -13.50 -11.45 14.26
C ASP A 100 -13.47 -12.49 15.39
N TRP A 101 -12.33 -13.16 15.56
CA TRP A 101 -12.13 -14.10 16.67
C TRP A 101 -12.22 -13.40 18.03
N LEU A 102 -11.60 -12.22 18.17
CA LEU A 102 -11.64 -11.45 19.41
C LEU A 102 -13.05 -10.92 19.70
N ASP A 103 -13.80 -10.50 18.69
CA ASP A 103 -15.18 -10.05 18.85
C ASP A 103 -16.08 -11.21 19.31
N ALA A 104 -15.89 -12.41 18.75
CA ALA A 104 -16.66 -13.59 19.12
C ALA A 104 -16.32 -14.11 20.53
N ASN A 105 -15.03 -14.11 20.91
CA ASN A 105 -14.57 -14.71 22.17
C ASN A 105 -14.43 -13.69 23.30
N GLY A 106 -14.28 -12.41 23.00
CA GLY A 106 -14.05 -11.30 23.94
C GLY A 106 -14.97 -11.29 25.15
N PRO A 107 -16.30 -11.50 25.00
CA PRO A 107 -17.22 -11.56 26.14
C PRO A 107 -16.94 -12.69 27.14
N THR A 108 -16.22 -13.73 26.72
CA THR A 108 -15.85 -14.89 27.56
C THR A 108 -14.45 -14.76 28.17
N LEU A 109 -13.64 -13.83 27.67
CA LEU A 109 -12.29 -13.59 28.16
C LEU A 109 -12.31 -12.71 29.42
N ALA A 110 -11.24 -12.81 30.22
CA ALA A 110 -11.01 -11.83 31.27
C ALA A 110 -10.93 -10.41 30.65
N PRO A 111 -11.61 -9.39 31.21
CA PRO A 111 -11.68 -8.06 30.60
C PRO A 111 -10.31 -7.44 30.29
N ALA A 112 -9.33 -7.66 31.18
CA ALA A 112 -7.97 -7.17 31.01
C ALA A 112 -7.26 -7.84 29.81
N LEU A 113 -7.48 -9.14 29.61
CA LEU A 113 -6.90 -9.89 28.50
C LEU A 113 -7.54 -9.49 27.16
N ALA A 114 -8.87 -9.35 27.13
CA ALA A 114 -9.56 -8.87 25.93
C ALA A 114 -9.06 -7.48 25.51
N ALA A 115 -8.87 -6.57 26.48
CA ALA A 115 -8.32 -5.24 26.24
C ALA A 115 -6.84 -5.27 25.78
N GLU A 116 -6.01 -6.15 26.33
CA GLU A 116 -4.61 -6.32 25.90
C GLU A 116 -4.54 -6.80 24.44
N LEU A 117 -5.33 -7.81 24.08
CA LEU A 117 -5.39 -8.37 22.72
C LEU A 117 -5.89 -7.34 21.70
N ASP A 118 -6.96 -6.61 22.04
CA ASP A 118 -7.48 -5.54 21.19
C ASP A 118 -6.46 -4.39 21.03
N ALA A 119 -5.75 -4.00 22.11
CA ALA A 119 -4.72 -2.98 22.04
C ALA A 119 -3.58 -3.38 21.09
N ILE A 120 -3.20 -4.66 21.05
CA ILE A 120 -2.20 -5.19 20.11
C ILE A 120 -2.68 -5.04 18.67
N LEU A 121 -3.92 -5.44 18.35
CA LEU A 121 -4.48 -5.30 17.00
C LEU A 121 -4.57 -3.83 16.57
N ARG A 122 -5.05 -2.95 17.46
CA ARG A 122 -5.09 -1.51 17.21
C ARG A 122 -3.70 -0.92 16.96
N GLN A 123 -2.68 -1.36 17.70
CA GLN A 123 -1.32 -0.91 17.47
C GLN A 123 -0.78 -1.40 16.13
N ALA A 124 -1.03 -2.65 15.74
CA ALA A 124 -0.60 -3.19 14.46
C ALA A 124 -1.17 -2.40 13.27
N LEU A 125 -2.47 -2.07 13.33
CA LEU A 125 -3.14 -1.22 12.34
C LEU A 125 -2.55 0.19 12.29
N ARG A 126 -2.26 0.80 13.44
CA ARG A 126 -1.63 2.13 13.50
C ARG A 126 -0.25 2.15 12.85
N GLU A 127 0.57 1.13 13.08
CA GLU A 127 1.90 1.03 12.46
C GLU A 127 1.80 0.80 10.94
N GLN A 128 0.86 -0.03 10.49
CA GLN A 128 0.58 -0.19 9.06
C GLN A 128 0.18 1.15 8.42
N LEU A 129 -0.76 1.88 9.02
CA LEU A 129 -1.19 3.20 8.55
C LEU A 129 -0.06 4.23 8.61
N ARG A 130 0.86 4.13 9.56
CA ARG A 130 2.02 5.03 9.65
C ARG A 130 2.95 4.86 8.45
N VAL A 131 3.22 3.61 8.06
CA VAL A 131 4.02 3.30 6.87
C VAL A 131 3.29 3.76 5.60
N GLU A 132 1.96 3.62 5.56
CA GLU A 132 1.14 4.13 4.44
C GLU A 132 1.20 5.67 4.34
N ARG A 133 1.08 6.39 5.46
CA ARG A 133 1.07 7.86 5.50
C ARG A 133 2.40 8.50 5.18
N GLN A 134 3.53 7.83 5.44
CA GLN A 134 4.85 8.27 4.99
C GLN A 134 4.96 8.36 3.46
N ARG A 135 3.97 7.83 2.72
CA ARG A 135 3.97 7.74 1.27
C ARG A 135 2.94 8.58 0.57
N ILE A 136 1.97 9.17 1.28
CA ILE A 136 1.18 10.23 0.69
C ILE A 136 2.22 11.30 0.39
N PRO A 137 2.58 11.55 -0.88
CA PRO A 137 3.36 12.72 -1.17
C PRO A 137 2.52 13.83 -0.56
N LEU A 138 3.13 14.71 0.23
CA LEU A 138 2.65 16.09 0.30
C LEU A 138 2.70 16.57 -1.15
N THR A 139 1.70 16.15 -1.90
CA THR A 139 1.48 16.51 -3.28
C THR A 139 1.05 17.93 -3.03
N ASP A 140 2.03 18.81 -3.15
CA ASP A 140 1.81 20.22 -3.11
C ASP A 140 0.94 20.49 -4.33
N PHE A 141 -0.37 20.28 -4.18
CA PHE A 141 -1.37 20.54 -5.23
C PHE A 141 -1.23 22.00 -5.69
N SER A 142 -0.66 22.86 -4.85
CA SER A 142 -0.18 24.22 -5.14
C SER A 142 0.75 24.28 -6.36
N ALA A 143 1.64 23.30 -6.55
CA ALA A 143 2.53 23.24 -7.71
C ALA A 143 1.80 22.83 -9.00
N MET A 144 0.66 22.14 -8.89
CA MET A 144 -0.19 21.80 -10.04
C MET A 144 -1.10 22.96 -10.48
N THR A 145 -1.38 23.91 -9.59
CA THR A 145 -2.22 25.09 -9.88
C THR A 145 -1.43 26.37 -10.09
N ALA A 146 -0.10 26.34 -9.94
CA ALA A 146 0.75 27.47 -10.27
C ALA A 146 0.70 27.72 -11.78
N ALA A 147 -0.15 28.66 -12.19
CA ALA A 147 -0.23 29.13 -13.56
C ALA A 147 1.18 29.54 -14.04
N ALA A 148 1.56 29.11 -15.25
CA ALA A 148 2.80 29.53 -15.88
C ALA A 148 2.89 31.06 -15.89
N PRO A 149 4.06 31.65 -15.54
CA PRO A 149 4.24 33.09 -15.64
C PRO A 149 4.01 33.52 -17.09
N LYS A 150 3.17 34.54 -17.27
CA LYS A 150 2.98 35.21 -18.56
C LYS A 150 4.21 36.08 -18.80
N ASP A 151 5.07 35.63 -19.70
CA ASP A 151 5.97 36.51 -20.45
C ASP A 151 5.22 37.16 -21.62
#